data_AF-A0A926VW00-F1
#
_entry.id   AF-A0A926VW00-F1
#
_cell.length_a   1.000
_cell.length_b   1.000
_cell.length_c   1.000
_cell.angle_alpha   90.00
_cell.angle_beta   90.00
_cell.angle_gamma   90.00
#
_symmetry.space_group_name_H-M   'P 1'
#
loop_
_entity.id
_entity.type
_entity.pdbx_description
1 polymer ?
#
loop_
_entity_poly.entity_id
_entity_poly.type
_entity_poly.pdbx_seq_one_letter_code
_entity_poly.pdbx_strand_id
1 'polypeptide(L)'
;MQSVTISNRFILGIVAFSVSFGLSLVPNWDFNKAFLTGLITAVTIYAAALFVDKRRRNYEVFVLGSLRKRIKEMEGLKARVVREINQIEEHHNLLYAESQQLQNQVTESRNQRDSIHRELRTFAGQKKQLETEINTLQTEINNLQKTQTELNNAFSVLTAEKRRLESNCNVSRSEITNLQNKISELQQEKQEIESNLTLLGRLKPQLEEKLYELRIAIQELEVETTQKNQLLVATKTERENIQAILNSSQTQLAEQKAELQQLQSQVSLLQEERDSLQNQVWELLQQIETFNPEPLADNSNEDDTELFPFSEIIETTTVIDSSEINISENLPKEWANFLENLPEYELQVLKTIVEQENPKAAIKKIAEANITMPNLLIDSINERANDTIGELIINTDSESLEVYPEHITHVQKMIAMHERLIARHTSSN
;
A
#
# COMPACT_ATOMS: atom_id res chain seq x y z
N MET A 1 156.96 -17.66 54.74
CA MET A 1 157.86 -18.21 55.78
C MET A 1 158.23 -19.65 55.42
N GLN A 2 159.47 -19.92 54.98
CA GLN A 2 159.98 -21.27 54.69
C GLN A 2 161.49 -21.33 54.99
N SER A 3 161.88 -21.65 56.22
CA SER A 3 163.29 -21.74 56.65
C SER A 3 163.58 -22.87 57.64
N VAL A 4 162.59 -23.26 58.46
CA VAL A 4 162.76 -24.25 59.56
C VAL A 4 163.02 -25.68 59.05
N THR A 5 162.54 -26.04 57.86
CA THR A 5 162.59 -27.42 57.33
C THR A 5 163.98 -27.91 56.91
N ILE A 6 164.99 -27.04 56.81
CA ILE A 6 166.36 -27.44 56.45
C ILE A 6 167.13 -27.89 57.69
N SER A 7 167.04 -27.15 58.80
CA SER A 7 167.79 -27.44 60.04
C SER A 7 167.55 -28.87 60.55
N ASN A 8 166.28 -29.28 60.62
CA ASN A 8 165.92 -30.62 61.12
C ASN A 8 166.41 -31.78 60.20
N ARG A 9 166.72 -31.51 58.92
CA ARG A 9 167.30 -32.52 58.00
C ARG A 9 168.78 -32.75 58.29
N PHE A 10 169.53 -31.69 58.61
CA PHE A 10 170.94 -31.79 58.98
C PHE A 10 171.13 -32.46 60.34
N ILE A 11 170.34 -32.08 61.35
CA ILE A 11 170.41 -32.67 62.70
C ILE A 11 170.21 -34.20 62.64
N LEU A 12 169.18 -34.67 61.92
CA LEU A 12 168.87 -36.10 61.85
C LEU A 12 169.94 -36.92 61.11
N GLY A 13 170.58 -36.32 60.09
CA GLY A 13 171.74 -36.92 59.42
C GLY A 13 172.98 -37.01 60.33
N ILE A 14 173.26 -35.97 61.12
CA ILE A 14 174.38 -35.94 62.08
C ILE A 14 174.17 -36.97 63.19
N VAL A 15 172.96 -37.09 63.75
CA VAL A 15 172.65 -38.09 64.79
C VAL A 15 172.82 -39.51 64.23
N ALA A 16 172.31 -39.80 63.03
CA ALA A 16 172.46 -41.10 62.40
C ALA A 16 173.93 -41.45 62.08
N PHE A 17 174.73 -40.45 61.66
CA PHE A 17 176.18 -40.61 61.48
C PHE A 17 176.86 -41.00 62.79
N SER A 18 176.62 -40.24 63.88
CA SER A 18 177.25 -40.49 65.19
C SER A 18 176.89 -41.85 65.77
N VAL A 19 175.63 -42.29 65.67
CA VAL A 19 175.20 -43.62 66.16
C VAL A 19 175.84 -44.74 65.34
N SER A 20 175.88 -44.60 64.00
CA SER A 20 176.46 -45.63 63.11
C SER A 20 177.99 -45.72 63.27
N PHE A 21 178.66 -44.58 63.40
CA PHE A 21 180.10 -44.50 63.68
C PHE A 21 180.44 -45.13 65.04
N GLY A 22 179.68 -44.79 66.08
CA GLY A 22 179.85 -45.35 67.42
C GLY A 22 179.69 -46.88 67.45
N LEU A 23 178.61 -47.42 66.87
CA LEU A 23 178.39 -48.87 66.82
C LEU A 23 179.51 -49.62 66.09
N SER A 24 180.05 -49.03 65.02
CA SER A 24 181.08 -49.67 64.20
C SER A 24 182.50 -49.58 64.81
N LEU A 25 182.75 -48.65 65.73
CA LEU A 25 184.07 -48.46 66.35
C LEU A 25 184.33 -49.46 67.49
N VAL A 26 183.28 -49.77 68.27
CA VAL A 26 183.37 -50.54 69.54
C VAL A 26 184.03 -51.93 69.41
N PRO A 27 183.78 -52.76 68.38
CA PRO A 27 184.35 -54.11 68.35
C PRO A 27 185.83 -54.18 67.96
N ASN A 28 186.26 -53.38 66.97
CA ASN A 28 187.51 -53.60 66.22
C ASN A 28 188.41 -52.36 66.05
N TRP A 29 188.02 -51.18 66.54
CA TRP A 29 188.78 -49.91 66.43
C TRP A 29 189.15 -49.46 64.99
N ASP A 30 188.49 -50.04 63.99
CA ASP A 30 188.82 -49.94 62.57
C ASP A 30 188.26 -48.63 61.93
N PHE A 31 188.88 -47.49 62.28
CA PHE A 31 188.41 -46.12 62.02
C PHE A 31 187.89 -45.86 60.58
N ASN A 32 188.61 -46.35 59.57
CA ASN A 32 188.25 -46.14 58.16
C ASN A 32 186.93 -46.82 57.77
N LYS A 33 186.63 -48.00 58.34
CA LYS A 33 185.35 -48.70 58.06
C LYS A 33 184.19 -48.02 58.77
N ALA A 34 184.39 -47.59 60.02
CA ALA A 34 183.37 -46.87 60.79
C ALA A 34 182.96 -45.55 60.10
N PHE A 35 183.93 -44.77 59.62
CA PHE A 35 183.68 -43.52 58.91
C PHE A 35 182.91 -43.72 57.59
N LEU A 36 183.34 -44.67 56.75
CA LEU A 36 182.68 -44.98 55.48
C LEU A 36 181.23 -45.44 55.68
N THR A 37 180.98 -46.29 56.67
CA THR A 37 179.64 -46.80 57.01
C THR A 37 178.72 -45.65 57.46
N GLY A 38 179.20 -44.76 58.34
CA GLY A 38 178.44 -43.58 58.77
C GLY A 38 178.09 -42.65 57.61
N LEU A 39 179.04 -42.39 56.70
CA LEU A 39 178.85 -41.49 55.57
C LEU A 39 177.82 -42.04 54.55
N ILE A 40 177.88 -43.34 54.25
CA ILE A 40 176.85 -44.02 53.42
C ILE A 40 175.47 -43.86 54.06
N THR A 41 175.34 -44.15 55.37
CA THR A 41 174.07 -44.10 56.09
C THR A 41 173.45 -42.69 56.07
N ALA A 42 174.27 -41.65 56.26
CA ALA A 42 173.82 -40.26 56.20
C ALA A 42 173.27 -39.87 54.81
N VAL A 43 173.93 -40.29 53.73
CA VAL A 43 173.47 -40.04 52.34
C VAL A 43 172.16 -40.79 52.05
N THR A 44 172.04 -42.05 52.47
CA THR A 44 170.80 -42.84 52.30
C THR A 44 169.61 -42.19 53.02
N ILE A 45 169.80 -41.73 54.25
CA ILE A 45 168.75 -41.06 55.04
C ILE A 45 168.35 -39.71 54.42
N TYR A 46 169.31 -38.92 53.93
CA TYR A 46 169.01 -37.64 53.26
C TYR A 46 168.23 -37.83 51.95
N ALA A 47 168.60 -38.83 51.15
CA ALA A 47 167.87 -39.21 49.94
C ALA A 47 166.43 -39.69 50.23
N ALA A 48 166.27 -40.53 51.27
CA ALA A 48 164.95 -40.98 51.72
C ALA A 48 164.07 -39.81 52.19
N ALA A 49 164.62 -38.86 52.94
CA ALA A 49 163.89 -37.68 53.40
C ALA A 49 163.38 -36.81 52.24
N LEU A 50 164.19 -36.60 51.18
CA LEU A 50 163.75 -35.88 49.97
C LEU A 50 162.66 -36.62 49.20
N PHE A 51 162.75 -37.96 49.10
CA PHE A 51 161.73 -38.77 48.43
C PHE A 51 160.39 -38.74 49.19
N VAL A 52 160.43 -38.81 50.53
CA VAL A 52 159.24 -38.70 51.39
C VAL A 52 158.60 -37.30 51.30
N ASP A 53 159.39 -36.23 51.29
CA ASP A 53 158.89 -34.84 51.17
C ASP A 53 158.22 -34.60 49.80
N LYS A 54 158.83 -35.08 48.71
CA LYS A 54 158.23 -35.03 47.35
C LYS A 54 156.95 -35.87 47.27
N ARG A 55 156.92 -37.06 47.88
CA ARG A 55 155.73 -37.91 47.95
C ARG A 55 154.62 -37.28 48.79
N ARG A 56 154.96 -36.63 49.91
CA ARG A 56 154.02 -35.88 50.76
C ARG A 56 153.38 -34.71 50.02
N ARG A 57 154.17 -33.86 49.35
CA ARG A 57 153.64 -32.78 48.51
C ARG A 57 152.74 -33.30 47.39
N ASN A 58 153.10 -34.41 46.75
CA ASN A 58 152.23 -35.02 45.73
C ASN A 58 150.90 -35.53 46.33
N TYR A 59 150.90 -36.11 47.54
CA TYR A 59 149.65 -36.48 48.22
C TYR A 59 148.83 -35.25 48.66
N GLU A 60 149.46 -34.21 49.21
CA GLU A 60 148.77 -32.97 49.60
C GLU A 60 148.15 -32.28 48.36
N VAL A 61 148.85 -32.25 47.22
CA VAL A 61 148.30 -31.76 45.94
C VAL A 61 147.19 -32.67 45.40
N PHE A 62 147.30 -34.00 45.53
CA PHE A 62 146.24 -34.93 45.13
C PHE A 62 144.98 -34.78 46.00
N VAL A 63 145.13 -34.66 47.32
CA VAL A 63 144.03 -34.44 48.27
C VAL A 63 143.39 -33.08 48.03
N LEU A 64 144.16 -32.00 47.90
CA LEU A 64 143.65 -30.67 47.54
C LEU A 64 143.00 -30.66 46.14
N GLY A 65 143.51 -31.44 45.19
CA GLY A 65 142.91 -31.63 43.87
C GLY A 65 141.56 -32.33 43.95
N SER A 66 141.45 -33.41 44.73
CA SER A 66 140.19 -34.13 44.94
C SER A 66 139.16 -33.30 45.72
N LEU A 67 139.60 -32.53 46.72
CA LEU A 67 138.75 -31.58 47.46
C LEU A 67 138.27 -30.46 46.54
N ARG A 68 139.14 -29.85 45.72
CA ARG A 68 138.75 -28.83 44.72
C ARG A 68 137.80 -29.40 43.66
N LYS A 69 138.02 -30.64 43.21
CA LYS A 69 137.10 -31.33 42.28
C LYS A 69 135.73 -31.52 42.93
N ARG A 70 135.68 -32.03 44.18
CA ARG A 70 134.44 -32.23 44.93
C ARG A 70 133.74 -30.91 45.27
N ILE A 71 134.47 -29.84 45.56
CA ILE A 71 133.91 -28.48 45.73
C ILE A 71 133.28 -28.02 44.42
N LYS A 72 133.99 -28.11 43.29
CA LYS A 72 133.44 -27.75 41.96
C LYS A 72 132.22 -28.60 41.57
N GLU A 73 132.20 -29.87 41.94
CA GLU A 73 131.05 -30.77 41.74
C GLU A 73 129.86 -30.35 42.62
N MET A 74 130.09 -30.04 43.90
CA MET A 74 129.05 -29.53 44.81
C MET A 74 128.53 -28.14 44.41
N GLU A 75 129.40 -27.26 43.89
CA GLU A 75 129.03 -25.96 43.32
C GLU A 75 128.20 -26.14 42.04
N GLY A 76 128.58 -27.07 41.15
CA GLY A 76 127.81 -27.43 39.97
C GLY A 76 126.45 -28.04 40.29
N LEU A 77 126.36 -28.87 41.34
CA LEU A 77 125.11 -29.39 41.87
C LEU A 77 124.26 -28.28 42.50
N LYS A 78 124.84 -27.39 43.31
CA LYS A 78 124.14 -26.22 43.87
C LYS A 78 123.59 -25.32 42.77
N ALA A 79 124.37 -25.04 41.72
CA ALA A 79 123.93 -24.24 40.58
C ALA A 79 122.86 -24.94 39.73
N ARG A 80 122.81 -26.28 39.74
CA ARG A 80 121.70 -27.04 39.16
C ARG A 80 120.45 -26.94 40.01
N VAL A 81 120.53 -27.22 41.31
CA VAL A 81 119.41 -27.15 42.24
C VAL A 81 118.81 -25.74 42.30
N VAL A 82 119.63 -24.68 42.27
CA VAL A 82 119.12 -23.29 42.16
C VAL A 82 118.37 -23.06 40.84
N ARG A 83 118.84 -23.60 39.71
CA ARG A 83 118.10 -23.50 38.44
C ARG A 83 116.77 -24.27 38.50
N GLU A 84 116.78 -25.47 39.07
CA GLU A 84 115.59 -26.30 39.25
C GLU A 84 114.58 -25.63 40.19
N ILE A 85 115.03 -24.99 41.28
CA ILE A 85 114.20 -24.16 42.17
C ILE A 85 113.60 -22.97 41.41
N ASN A 86 114.41 -22.19 40.68
CA ASN A 86 113.92 -21.07 39.89
C ASN A 86 112.87 -21.51 38.85
N GLN A 87 113.08 -22.63 38.18
CA GLN A 87 112.11 -23.19 37.22
C GLN A 87 110.81 -23.65 37.92
N ILE A 88 110.91 -24.26 39.10
CA ILE A 88 109.74 -24.62 39.92
C ILE A 88 109.00 -23.37 40.40
N GLU A 89 109.70 -22.30 40.74
CA GLU A 89 109.12 -21.01 41.16
C GLU A 89 108.47 -20.27 39.97
N GLU A 90 109.09 -20.27 38.78
CA GLU A 90 108.47 -19.81 37.53
C GLU A 90 107.18 -20.59 37.22
N HIS A 91 107.22 -21.94 37.27
CA HIS A 91 106.05 -22.79 37.09
C HIS A 91 104.98 -22.56 38.17
N HIS A 92 105.36 -22.36 39.43
CA HIS A 92 104.41 -22.07 40.51
C HIS A 92 103.70 -20.72 40.28
N ASN A 93 104.45 -19.68 39.90
CA ASN A 93 103.89 -18.37 39.59
C ASN A 93 102.95 -18.41 38.38
N LEU A 94 103.28 -19.18 37.34
CA LEU A 94 102.40 -19.42 36.18
C LEU A 94 101.11 -20.15 36.59
N LEU A 95 101.21 -21.26 37.34
CA LEU A 95 100.04 -22.01 37.83
C LEU A 95 99.18 -21.18 38.79
N TYR A 96 99.79 -20.29 39.59
CA TYR A 96 99.06 -19.37 40.47
C TYR A 96 98.30 -18.32 39.65
N ALA A 97 98.93 -17.74 38.62
CA ALA A 97 98.27 -16.80 37.71
C ALA A 97 97.12 -17.46 36.93
N GLU A 98 97.32 -18.68 36.43
CA GLU A 98 96.27 -19.48 35.79
C GLU A 98 95.11 -19.79 36.75
N SER A 99 95.41 -20.20 37.99
CA SER A 99 94.39 -20.44 39.03
C SER A 99 93.59 -19.18 39.36
N GLN A 100 94.22 -18.01 39.40
CA GLN A 100 93.54 -16.72 39.60
C GLN A 100 92.67 -16.35 38.38
N GLN A 101 93.16 -16.57 37.16
CA GLN A 101 92.38 -16.35 35.94
C GLN A 101 91.14 -17.27 35.88
N LEU A 102 91.30 -18.56 36.18
CA LEU A 102 90.19 -19.52 36.26
C LEU A 102 89.20 -19.17 37.38
N GLN A 103 89.69 -18.72 38.55
CA GLN A 103 88.83 -18.24 39.64
C GLN A 103 88.00 -17.01 39.23
N ASN A 104 88.59 -16.08 38.48
CA ASN A 104 87.88 -14.93 37.92
C ASN A 104 86.84 -15.35 36.87
N GLN A 105 87.19 -16.22 35.92
CA GLN A 105 86.26 -16.75 34.92
C GLN A 105 85.08 -17.53 35.54
N VAL A 106 85.33 -18.32 36.59
CA VAL A 106 84.27 -19.01 37.37
C VAL A 106 83.38 -18.02 38.11
N THR A 107 83.93 -16.90 38.59
CA THR A 107 83.17 -15.84 39.27
C THR A 107 82.31 -15.04 38.28
N GLU A 108 82.86 -14.70 37.11
CA GLU A 108 82.10 -14.08 36.02
C GLU A 108 80.97 -14.99 35.52
N SER A 109 81.26 -16.28 35.31
CA SER A 109 80.27 -17.29 34.91
C SER A 109 79.16 -17.51 35.93
N ARG A 110 79.41 -17.24 37.22
CA ARG A 110 78.37 -17.20 38.27
C ARG A 110 77.53 -15.94 38.16
N ASN A 111 78.16 -14.77 38.02
CA ASN A 111 77.46 -13.48 37.88
C ASN A 111 76.56 -13.45 36.64
N GLN A 112 77.03 -13.95 35.48
CA GLN A 112 76.25 -14.07 34.25
C GLN A 112 75.03 -14.99 34.44
N ARG A 113 75.23 -16.17 35.03
CA ARG A 113 74.15 -17.13 35.35
C ARG A 113 73.11 -16.51 36.29
N ASP A 114 73.55 -15.77 37.30
CA ASP A 114 72.66 -15.14 38.28
C ASP A 114 71.87 -13.96 37.66
N SER A 115 72.42 -13.26 36.65
CA SER A 115 71.67 -12.30 35.82
C SER A 115 70.59 -13.02 35.00
N ILE A 116 70.98 -14.04 34.24
CA ILE A 116 70.06 -14.85 33.42
C ILE A 116 68.94 -15.46 34.28
N HIS A 117 69.22 -15.89 35.51
CA HIS A 117 68.20 -16.41 36.41
C HIS A 117 67.23 -15.34 36.94
N ARG A 118 67.69 -14.09 37.11
CA ARG A 118 66.82 -12.94 37.44
C ARG A 118 65.95 -12.56 36.24
N GLU A 119 66.54 -12.47 35.06
CA GLU A 119 65.83 -12.19 33.80
C GLU A 119 64.76 -13.25 33.51
N LEU A 120 65.11 -14.54 33.63
CA LEU A 120 64.16 -15.66 33.48
C LEU A 120 63.02 -15.60 34.50
N ARG A 121 63.28 -15.17 35.74
CA ARG A 121 62.22 -14.94 36.75
C ARG A 121 61.32 -13.77 36.35
N THR A 122 61.87 -12.68 35.82
CA THR A 122 61.10 -11.53 35.31
C THR A 122 60.22 -11.94 34.13
N PHE A 123 60.77 -12.65 33.14
CA PHE A 123 60.00 -13.15 31.99
C PHE A 123 58.92 -14.15 32.40
N ALA A 124 59.17 -15.02 33.39
CA ALA A 124 58.14 -15.91 33.94
C ALA A 124 57.01 -15.14 34.63
N GLY A 125 57.32 -14.05 35.34
CA GLY A 125 56.34 -13.13 35.91
C GLY A 125 55.50 -12.42 34.84
N GLN A 126 56.16 -11.83 33.84
CA GLN A 126 55.50 -11.16 32.71
C GLN A 126 54.61 -12.13 31.90
N LYS A 127 55.08 -13.36 31.63
CA LYS A 127 54.26 -14.39 31.00
C LYS A 127 52.99 -14.65 31.80
N LYS A 128 53.10 -14.85 33.12
CA LYS A 128 51.94 -15.10 33.99
C LYS A 128 50.96 -13.93 34.00
N GLN A 129 51.46 -12.69 33.97
CA GLN A 129 50.61 -11.49 33.87
C GLN A 129 49.85 -11.46 32.53
N LEU A 130 50.54 -11.62 31.40
CA LEU A 130 49.92 -11.69 30.07
C LEU A 130 48.90 -12.85 29.98
N GLU A 131 49.19 -13.99 30.60
CA GLU A 131 48.28 -15.12 30.69
C GLU A 131 47.03 -14.78 31.50
N THR A 132 47.13 -14.00 32.59
CA THR A 132 45.93 -13.48 33.28
C THR A 132 45.17 -12.43 32.47
N GLU A 133 45.86 -11.53 31.76
CA GLU A 133 45.25 -10.48 30.92
C GLU A 133 44.48 -11.08 29.72
N ILE A 134 45.02 -12.14 29.10
CA ILE A 134 44.35 -12.92 28.05
C ILE A 134 43.07 -13.56 28.60
N ASN A 135 43.11 -14.16 29.79
CA ASN A 135 41.94 -14.78 30.41
C ASN A 135 40.85 -13.76 30.78
N THR A 136 41.21 -12.55 31.24
CA THR A 136 40.23 -11.48 31.48
C THR A 136 39.63 -10.97 30.17
N LEU A 137 40.43 -10.69 29.15
CA LEU A 137 39.95 -10.24 27.83
C LEU A 137 39.05 -11.28 27.16
N GLN A 138 39.38 -12.57 27.26
CA GLN A 138 38.54 -13.64 26.74
C GLN A 138 37.19 -13.75 27.49
N THR A 139 37.18 -13.45 28.79
CA THR A 139 35.94 -13.37 29.59
C THR A 139 35.10 -12.16 29.19
N GLU A 140 35.72 -11.00 28.94
CA GLU A 140 35.04 -9.79 28.43
C GLU A 140 34.45 -10.01 27.04
N ILE A 141 35.19 -10.65 26.12
CA ILE A 141 34.72 -11.01 24.78
C ILE A 141 33.49 -11.94 24.86
N ASN A 142 33.52 -12.96 25.72
CA ASN A 142 32.38 -13.86 25.92
C ASN A 142 31.15 -13.11 26.46
N ASN A 143 31.35 -12.16 27.39
CA ASN A 143 30.28 -11.31 27.92
C ASN A 143 29.71 -10.36 26.85
N LEU A 144 30.55 -9.75 26.01
CA LEU A 144 30.13 -8.89 24.90
C LEU A 144 29.39 -9.67 23.80
N GLN A 145 29.80 -10.90 23.51
CA GLN A 145 29.06 -11.79 22.61
C GLN A 145 27.68 -12.14 23.19
N LYS A 146 27.59 -12.43 24.50
CA LYS A 146 26.32 -12.68 25.18
C LYS A 146 25.38 -11.48 25.09
N THR A 147 25.82 -10.27 25.46
CA THR A 147 24.99 -9.06 25.36
C THR A 147 24.63 -8.71 23.91
N GLN A 148 25.50 -8.99 22.93
CA GLN A 148 25.18 -8.86 21.51
C GLN A 148 24.04 -9.82 21.09
N THR A 149 24.05 -11.08 21.55
CA THR A 149 22.94 -12.02 21.26
C THR A 149 21.63 -11.61 21.95
N GLU A 150 21.70 -11.11 23.18
CA GLU A 150 20.55 -10.60 23.92
C GLU A 150 19.93 -9.37 23.23
N LEU A 151 20.77 -8.43 22.77
CA LEU A 151 20.35 -7.25 22.03
C LEU A 151 19.74 -7.60 20.66
N ASN A 152 20.34 -8.53 19.92
CA ASN A 152 19.80 -9.03 18.64
C ASN A 152 18.43 -9.70 18.83
N ASN A 153 18.25 -10.49 19.90
CA ASN A 153 16.97 -11.10 20.25
C ASN A 153 15.93 -10.03 20.60
N ALA A 154 16.28 -9.04 21.43
CA ALA A 154 15.40 -7.92 21.77
C ALA A 154 15.00 -7.10 20.53
N PHE A 155 15.94 -6.84 19.61
CA PHE A 155 15.66 -6.14 18.35
C PHE A 155 14.73 -6.94 17.43
N SER A 156 14.89 -8.28 17.38
CA SER A 156 13.97 -9.17 16.64
C SER A 156 12.55 -9.13 17.21
N VAL A 157 12.41 -9.19 18.54
CA VAL A 157 11.11 -9.08 19.23
C VAL A 157 10.46 -7.72 18.96
N LEU A 158 11.21 -6.62 19.13
CA LEU A 158 10.72 -5.26 18.87
C LEU A 158 10.31 -5.07 17.40
N THR A 159 11.03 -5.70 16.46
CA THR A 159 10.68 -5.69 15.02
C THR A 159 9.38 -6.46 14.75
N ALA A 160 9.15 -7.58 15.44
CA ALA A 160 7.90 -8.34 15.33
C ALA A 160 6.71 -7.58 15.96
N GLU A 161 6.92 -6.95 17.12
CA GLU A 161 5.90 -6.12 17.78
C GLU A 161 5.54 -4.88 16.94
N LYS A 162 6.54 -4.20 16.37
CA LYS A 162 6.32 -3.10 15.43
C LYS A 162 5.42 -3.52 14.27
N ARG A 163 5.72 -4.64 13.60
CA ARG A 163 4.88 -5.17 12.49
C ARG A 163 3.46 -5.49 12.94
N ARG A 164 3.28 -6.03 14.15
CA ARG A 164 1.96 -6.30 14.73
C ARG A 164 1.18 -5.01 14.95
N LEU A 165 1.84 -3.96 15.47
CA LEU A 165 1.21 -2.66 15.69
C LEU A 165 0.88 -1.95 14.37
N GLU A 166 1.77 -2.01 13.37
CA GLU A 166 1.49 -1.52 12.01
C GLU A 166 0.28 -2.22 11.38
N SER A 167 0.18 -3.55 11.53
CA SER A 167 -0.98 -4.33 11.08
C SER A 167 -2.28 -3.89 11.78
N ASN A 168 -2.25 -3.70 13.10
CA ASN A 168 -3.41 -3.25 13.86
C ASN A 168 -3.85 -1.84 13.44
N CYS A 169 -2.90 -0.90 13.25
CA CYS A 169 -3.19 0.44 12.76
C CYS A 169 -3.83 0.43 11.35
N ASN A 170 -3.41 -0.49 10.46
CA ASN A 170 -4.02 -0.65 9.15
C ASN A 170 -5.46 -1.17 9.24
N VAL A 171 -5.74 -2.15 10.12
CA VAL A 171 -7.10 -2.65 10.39
C VAL A 171 -7.99 -1.52 10.90
N SER A 172 -7.59 -0.81 11.96
CA SER A 172 -8.41 0.27 12.51
C SER A 172 -8.57 1.46 11.56
N ARG A 173 -7.62 1.71 10.65
CA ARG A 173 -7.80 2.69 9.57
C ARG A 173 -8.85 2.23 8.56
N SER A 174 -8.89 0.94 8.22
CA SER A 174 -9.94 0.36 7.37
C SER A 174 -11.31 0.40 8.04
N GLU A 175 -11.38 0.15 9.35
CA GLU A 175 -12.62 0.28 10.15
C GLU A 175 -13.13 1.72 10.15
N ILE A 176 -12.24 2.70 10.36
CA ILE A 176 -12.58 4.14 10.27
C ILE A 176 -13.12 4.50 8.89
N THR A 177 -12.48 4.07 7.80
CA THR A 177 -12.97 4.35 6.44
C THR A 177 -14.32 3.69 6.16
N ASN A 178 -14.56 2.46 6.65
CA ASN A 178 -15.86 1.81 6.53
C ASN A 178 -16.97 2.57 7.29
N LEU A 179 -16.67 3.04 8.51
CA LEU A 179 -17.60 3.88 9.28
C LEU A 179 -17.86 5.23 8.61
N GLN A 180 -16.84 5.86 8.00
CA GLN A 180 -17.00 7.10 7.23
C GLN A 180 -17.92 6.90 6.02
N ASN A 181 -17.81 5.78 5.30
CA ASN A 181 -18.71 5.44 4.19
C ASN A 181 -20.15 5.28 4.70
N LYS A 182 -20.40 4.47 5.74
CA LYS A 182 -21.77 4.27 6.27
C LYS A 182 -22.36 5.55 6.86
N ILE A 183 -21.56 6.46 7.42
CA ILE A 183 -22.02 7.81 7.82
C ILE A 183 -22.44 8.65 6.59
N SER A 184 -21.69 8.56 5.49
CA SER A 184 -21.99 9.29 4.25
C SER A 184 -23.27 8.77 3.59
N GLU A 185 -23.46 7.44 3.57
CA GLU A 185 -24.71 6.78 3.15
C GLU A 185 -25.90 7.25 4.01
N LEU A 186 -25.80 7.18 5.35
CA LEU A 186 -26.87 7.64 6.25
C LEU A 186 -27.17 9.14 6.11
N GLN A 187 -26.18 9.96 5.76
CA GLN A 187 -26.37 11.38 5.49
C GLN A 187 -27.13 11.62 4.18
N GLN A 188 -26.87 10.81 3.14
CA GLN A 188 -27.63 10.82 1.88
C GLN A 188 -29.07 10.32 2.09
N GLU A 189 -29.25 9.18 2.76
CA GLU A 189 -30.56 8.63 3.16
C GLU A 189 -31.39 9.69 3.92
N LYS A 190 -30.76 10.40 4.88
CA LYS A 190 -31.40 11.51 5.61
C LYS A 190 -31.82 12.65 4.68
N GLN A 191 -30.96 13.09 3.76
CA GLN A 191 -31.24 14.20 2.86
C GLN A 191 -32.39 13.86 1.88
N GLU A 192 -32.47 12.60 1.43
CA GLU A 192 -33.60 12.12 0.63
C GLU A 192 -34.91 12.14 1.42
N ILE A 193 -34.91 11.67 2.68
CA ILE A 193 -36.08 11.72 3.56
C ILE A 193 -36.52 13.17 3.84
N GLU A 194 -35.58 14.10 4.06
CA GLU A 194 -35.88 15.52 4.23
C GLU A 194 -36.48 16.16 2.96
N SER A 195 -36.02 15.74 1.77
CA SER A 195 -36.61 16.15 0.48
C SER A 195 -38.04 15.61 0.32
N ASN A 196 -38.25 14.31 0.58
CA ASN A 196 -39.55 13.66 0.48
C ASN A 196 -40.58 14.22 1.48
N LEU A 197 -40.14 14.55 2.71
CA LEU A 197 -40.97 15.23 3.71
C LEU A 197 -41.32 16.65 3.27
N THR A 198 -40.38 17.37 2.65
CA THR A 198 -40.63 18.71 2.06
C THR A 198 -41.64 18.65 0.90
N LEU A 199 -41.57 17.62 0.05
CA LEU A 199 -42.54 17.39 -1.02
C LEU A 199 -43.94 17.07 -0.46
N LEU A 200 -44.03 16.15 0.51
CA LEU A 200 -45.29 15.80 1.18
C LEU A 200 -45.92 17.01 1.89
N GLY A 201 -45.08 17.87 2.49
CA GLY A 201 -45.51 19.14 3.09
C GLY A 201 -46.05 20.18 2.10
N ARG A 202 -45.76 20.05 0.79
CA ARG A 202 -46.35 20.87 -0.29
C ARG A 202 -47.60 20.23 -0.88
N LEU A 203 -47.59 18.91 -1.07
CA LEU A 203 -48.72 18.15 -1.63
C LEU A 203 -49.94 18.16 -0.69
N LYS A 204 -49.73 18.09 0.63
CA LYS A 204 -50.83 18.07 1.59
C LYS A 204 -51.74 19.32 1.48
N PRO A 205 -51.22 20.57 1.56
CA PRO A 205 -52.04 21.77 1.36
C PRO A 205 -52.78 21.81 0.02
N GLN A 206 -52.15 21.37 -1.07
CA GLN A 206 -52.80 21.30 -2.39
C GLN A 206 -53.98 20.32 -2.40
N LEU A 207 -53.84 19.18 -1.72
CA LEU A 207 -54.93 18.19 -1.58
C LEU A 207 -56.05 18.70 -0.66
N GLU A 208 -55.71 19.44 0.40
CA GLU A 208 -56.68 20.10 1.30
C GLU A 208 -57.45 21.21 0.55
N GLU A 209 -56.78 21.97 -0.32
CA GLU A 209 -57.39 22.98 -1.21
C GLU A 209 -58.34 22.32 -2.23
N LYS A 210 -57.92 21.25 -2.92
CA LYS A 210 -58.80 20.51 -3.85
C LYS A 210 -59.99 19.84 -3.16
N LEU A 211 -59.84 19.39 -1.91
CA LEU A 211 -60.96 18.88 -1.12
C LEU A 211 -61.94 19.99 -0.73
N TYR A 212 -61.45 21.22 -0.51
CA TYR A 212 -62.29 22.40 -0.26
C TYR A 212 -63.03 22.88 -1.52
N GLU A 213 -62.35 22.95 -2.67
CA GLU A 213 -62.98 23.21 -3.98
C GLU A 213 -64.11 22.22 -4.28
N LEU A 214 -63.84 20.92 -4.14
CA LEU A 214 -64.84 19.87 -4.38
C LEU A 214 -66.03 19.96 -3.42
N ARG A 215 -65.81 20.36 -2.15
CA ARG A 215 -66.90 20.61 -1.20
C ARG A 215 -67.78 21.78 -1.63
N ILE A 216 -67.20 22.87 -2.15
CA ILE A 216 -67.98 24.00 -2.68
C ILE A 216 -68.80 23.55 -3.90
N ALA A 217 -68.19 22.87 -4.87
CA ALA A 217 -68.88 22.40 -6.07
C ALA A 217 -70.04 21.45 -5.75
N ILE A 218 -69.89 20.56 -4.76
CA ILE A 218 -70.99 19.71 -4.26
C ILE A 218 -72.11 20.57 -3.68
N GLN A 219 -71.79 21.58 -2.85
CA GLN A 219 -72.79 22.43 -2.22
C GLN A 219 -73.53 23.33 -3.23
N GLU A 220 -72.86 23.78 -4.29
CA GLU A 220 -73.48 24.50 -5.41
C GLU A 220 -74.44 23.60 -6.20
N LEU A 221 -74.04 22.35 -6.49
CA LEU A 221 -74.90 21.35 -7.14
C LEU A 221 -76.09 20.93 -6.27
N GLU A 222 -75.93 20.87 -4.95
CA GLU A 222 -77.04 20.67 -4.00
C GLU A 222 -78.04 21.83 -4.08
N VAL A 223 -77.57 23.08 -4.05
CA VAL A 223 -78.43 24.27 -4.20
C VAL A 223 -79.16 24.25 -5.54
N GLU A 224 -78.45 24.03 -6.66
CA GLU A 224 -79.06 23.96 -8.00
C GLU A 224 -80.10 22.83 -8.08
N THR A 225 -79.84 21.68 -7.46
CA THR A 225 -80.77 20.55 -7.37
C THR A 225 -82.01 20.91 -6.54
N THR A 226 -81.87 21.62 -5.42
CA THR A 226 -83.04 22.09 -4.65
C THR A 226 -83.86 23.11 -5.42
N GLN A 227 -83.23 24.02 -6.18
CA GLN A 227 -83.92 25.00 -7.03
C GLN A 227 -84.67 24.32 -8.18
N LYS A 228 -84.05 23.35 -8.88
CA LYS A 228 -84.69 22.52 -9.91
C LYS A 228 -85.89 21.75 -9.35
N ASN A 229 -85.77 21.20 -8.14
CA ASN A 229 -86.88 20.52 -7.46
C ASN A 229 -88.01 21.47 -7.06
N GLN A 230 -87.71 22.69 -6.59
CA GLN A 230 -88.73 23.71 -6.30
C GLN A 230 -89.48 24.14 -7.56
N LEU A 231 -88.78 24.36 -8.67
CA LEU A 231 -89.38 24.65 -9.97
C LEU A 231 -90.26 23.49 -10.46
N LEU A 232 -89.77 22.25 -10.35
CA LEU A 232 -90.55 21.05 -10.73
C LEU A 232 -91.83 20.90 -9.89
N VAL A 233 -91.79 21.21 -8.60
CA VAL A 233 -93.01 21.26 -7.75
C VAL A 233 -93.94 22.39 -8.19
N ALA A 234 -93.43 23.59 -8.47
CA ALA A 234 -94.25 24.72 -8.92
C ALA A 234 -94.95 24.44 -10.27
N THR A 235 -94.21 23.96 -11.28
CA THR A 235 -94.77 23.56 -12.59
C THR A 235 -95.74 22.39 -12.45
N LYS A 236 -95.53 21.48 -11.48
CA LYS A 236 -96.50 20.43 -11.16
C LYS A 236 -97.80 21.02 -10.60
N THR A 237 -97.74 21.93 -9.62
CA THR A 237 -98.96 22.54 -9.06
C THR A 237 -99.69 23.45 -10.07
N GLU A 238 -98.94 24.12 -10.96
CA GLU A 238 -99.51 24.86 -12.09
C GLU A 238 -100.24 23.90 -13.06
N ARG A 239 -99.62 22.77 -13.42
CA ARG A 239 -100.27 21.74 -14.26
C ARG A 239 -101.52 21.15 -13.60
N GLU A 240 -101.48 20.92 -12.29
CA GLU A 240 -102.66 20.44 -11.52
C GLU A 240 -103.78 21.48 -11.51
N ASN A 241 -103.46 22.78 -11.39
CA ASN A 241 -104.42 23.87 -11.51
C ASN A 241 -105.01 23.99 -12.94
N ILE A 242 -104.17 23.93 -13.99
CA ILE A 242 -104.61 23.92 -15.39
C ILE A 242 -105.51 22.71 -15.67
N GLN A 243 -105.20 21.54 -15.11
CA GLN A 243 -106.06 20.35 -15.23
C GLN A 243 -107.40 20.55 -14.50
N ALA A 244 -107.43 21.21 -13.33
CA ALA A 244 -108.67 21.54 -12.64
C ALA A 244 -109.54 22.53 -13.44
N ILE A 245 -108.93 23.56 -14.03
CA ILE A 245 -109.60 24.53 -14.92
C ILE A 245 -110.13 23.81 -16.18
N LEU A 246 -109.33 22.95 -16.81
CA LEU A 246 -109.75 22.16 -17.96
C LEU A 246 -110.95 21.26 -17.61
N ASN A 247 -110.93 20.61 -16.44
CA ASN A 247 -112.05 19.79 -15.97
C ASN A 247 -113.31 20.63 -15.69
N SER A 248 -113.20 21.85 -15.16
CA SER A 248 -114.36 22.73 -14.99
C SER A 248 -114.92 23.21 -16.32
N SER A 249 -114.08 23.60 -17.28
CA SER A 249 -114.52 23.99 -18.62
C SER A 249 -115.12 22.81 -19.41
N GLN A 250 -114.58 21.59 -19.24
CA GLN A 250 -115.16 20.36 -19.76
C GLN A 250 -116.57 20.10 -19.20
N THR A 251 -116.78 20.43 -17.91
CA THR A 251 -118.08 20.32 -17.23
C THR A 251 -119.05 21.37 -17.76
N GLN A 252 -118.64 22.64 -17.86
CA GLN A 252 -119.43 23.72 -18.45
C GLN A 252 -119.83 23.44 -19.91
N LEU A 253 -118.93 22.84 -20.71
CA LEU A 253 -119.23 22.44 -22.08
C LEU A 253 -120.23 21.28 -22.15
N ALA A 254 -120.21 20.36 -21.17
CA ALA A 254 -121.23 19.33 -21.02
C ALA A 254 -122.59 19.91 -20.59
N GLU A 255 -122.60 20.90 -19.69
CA GLU A 255 -123.79 21.66 -19.28
C GLU A 255 -124.40 22.42 -20.47
N GLN A 256 -123.61 23.24 -21.18
CA GLN A 256 -124.07 23.93 -22.40
C GLN A 256 -124.54 22.98 -23.49
N LYS A 257 -123.94 21.79 -23.61
CA LYS A 257 -124.42 20.75 -24.54
C LYS A 257 -125.76 20.15 -24.10
N ALA A 258 -125.99 19.98 -22.80
CA ALA A 258 -127.28 19.56 -22.27
C ALA A 258 -128.35 20.65 -22.45
N GLU A 259 -128.01 21.92 -22.21
CA GLU A 259 -128.87 23.07 -22.53
C GLU A 259 -129.21 23.15 -24.03
N LEU A 260 -128.22 22.93 -24.91
CA LEU A 260 -128.46 22.85 -26.35
C LEU A 260 -129.36 21.67 -26.73
N GLN A 261 -129.23 20.50 -26.10
CA GLN A 261 -130.16 19.39 -26.31
C GLN A 261 -131.57 19.70 -25.77
N GLN A 262 -131.68 20.40 -24.64
CA GLN A 262 -132.96 20.85 -24.10
C GLN A 262 -133.61 21.91 -25.01
N LEU A 263 -132.84 22.85 -25.55
CA LEU A 263 -133.30 23.82 -26.55
C LEU A 263 -133.66 23.15 -27.87
N GLN A 264 -132.88 22.18 -28.34
CA GLN A 264 -133.19 21.39 -29.54
C GLN A 264 -134.48 20.60 -29.36
N SER A 265 -134.73 20.00 -28.18
CA SER A 265 -136.01 19.33 -27.90
C SER A 265 -137.19 20.29 -27.79
N GLN A 266 -136.99 21.51 -27.26
CA GLN A 266 -138.00 22.57 -27.29
C GLN A 266 -138.28 23.04 -28.71
N VAL A 267 -137.26 23.19 -29.56
CA VAL A 267 -137.42 23.50 -30.99
C VAL A 267 -138.14 22.36 -31.70
N SER A 268 -137.84 21.09 -31.41
CA SER A 268 -138.58 19.95 -31.97
C SER A 268 -140.04 19.94 -31.54
N LEU A 269 -140.36 20.23 -30.27
CA LEU A 269 -141.74 20.35 -29.79
C LEU A 269 -142.46 21.54 -30.45
N LEU A 270 -141.82 22.71 -30.52
CA LEU A 270 -142.37 23.87 -31.23
C LEU A 270 -142.54 23.60 -32.73
N GLN A 271 -141.69 22.77 -33.33
CA GLN A 271 -141.79 22.37 -34.73
C GLN A 271 -142.89 21.31 -34.94
N GLU A 272 -143.11 20.39 -34.01
CA GLU A 272 -144.28 19.51 -33.97
C GLU A 272 -145.59 20.30 -33.77
N GLU A 273 -145.60 21.33 -32.92
CA GLU A 273 -146.73 22.27 -32.80
C GLU A 273 -146.95 23.05 -34.10
N ARG A 274 -145.88 23.57 -34.72
CA ARG A 274 -145.94 24.32 -36.00
C ARG A 274 -146.42 23.43 -37.14
N ASP A 275 -146.01 22.16 -37.17
CA ASP A 275 -146.42 21.19 -38.19
C ASP A 275 -147.84 20.67 -37.92
N SER A 276 -148.26 20.55 -36.65
CA SER A 276 -149.65 20.32 -36.25
C SER A 276 -150.57 21.48 -36.68
N LEU A 277 -150.12 22.73 -36.47
CA LEU A 277 -150.80 23.93 -36.96
C LEU A 277 -150.80 24.01 -38.50
N GLN A 278 -149.71 23.62 -39.16
CA GLN A 278 -149.68 23.55 -40.62
C GLN A 278 -150.61 22.45 -41.16
N ASN A 279 -150.76 21.32 -40.47
CA ASN A 279 -151.74 20.28 -40.80
C ASN A 279 -153.17 20.76 -40.58
N GLN A 280 -153.46 21.53 -39.51
CA GLN A 280 -154.77 22.17 -39.31
C GLN A 280 -155.08 23.21 -40.40
N VAL A 281 -154.07 23.99 -40.84
CA VAL A 281 -154.19 24.90 -41.99
C VAL A 281 -154.40 24.12 -43.29
N TRP A 282 -153.75 22.97 -43.47
CA TRP A 282 -153.92 22.12 -44.65
C TRP A 282 -155.30 21.44 -44.68
N GLU A 283 -155.82 21.01 -43.53
CA GLU A 283 -157.18 20.49 -43.39
C GLU A 283 -158.24 21.58 -43.67
N LEU A 284 -158.00 22.83 -43.22
CA LEU A 284 -158.82 23.99 -43.58
C LEU A 284 -158.76 24.31 -45.08
N LEU A 285 -157.58 24.22 -45.71
CA LEU A 285 -157.43 24.38 -47.16
C LEU A 285 -158.16 23.27 -47.94
N GLN A 286 -158.03 22.02 -47.50
CA GLN A 286 -158.69 20.87 -48.12
C GLN A 286 -160.23 20.94 -47.97
N GLN A 287 -160.74 21.56 -46.90
CA GLN A 287 -162.18 21.88 -46.77
C GLN A 287 -162.64 22.96 -47.76
N ILE A 288 -161.78 23.89 -48.16
CA ILE A 288 -162.06 24.94 -49.17
C ILE A 288 -162.00 24.35 -50.60
N GLU A 289 -161.12 23.38 -50.85
CA GLU A 289 -160.82 22.80 -52.18
C GLU A 289 -161.96 21.95 -52.79
N THR A 290 -163.16 21.94 -52.19
CA THR A 290 -164.35 21.25 -52.72
C THR A 290 -165.31 22.15 -53.51
N PHE A 291 -165.03 23.46 -53.64
CA PHE A 291 -165.82 24.38 -54.46
C PHE A 291 -164.97 25.28 -55.37
N ASN A 292 -165.31 25.23 -56.67
CA ASN A 292 -164.91 26.14 -57.77
C ASN A 292 -163.51 25.90 -58.42
N PRO A 293 -163.35 26.00 -59.77
CA PRO A 293 -162.12 25.63 -60.47
C PRO A 293 -161.28 26.79 -61.03
N GLU A 294 -159.98 26.53 -61.22
CA GLU A 294 -159.01 27.24 -62.11
C GLU A 294 -158.70 28.75 -61.83
N PRO A 295 -157.62 29.33 -62.40
CA PRO A 295 -156.25 28.80 -62.62
C PRO A 295 -155.13 29.83 -62.25
N LEU A 296 -153.85 29.53 -62.60
CA LEU A 296 -152.68 30.47 -62.66
C LEU A 296 -152.13 31.00 -61.31
N ALA A 297 -150.92 31.59 -61.20
CA ALA A 297 -149.60 31.37 -61.85
C ALA A 297 -148.49 32.23 -61.18
N ASP A 298 -147.24 32.01 -61.61
CA ASP A 298 -146.16 33.01 -61.78
C ASP A 298 -145.18 33.35 -60.62
N ASN A 299 -144.04 33.96 -61.02
CA ASN A 299 -142.73 34.04 -60.36
C ASN A 299 -142.50 35.23 -59.39
N SER A 300 -141.54 35.06 -58.45
CA SER A 300 -140.44 36.01 -58.10
C SER A 300 -139.37 35.19 -57.32
N ASN A 301 -138.04 35.31 -57.53
CA ASN A 301 -137.10 36.44 -57.28
C ASN A 301 -136.99 36.80 -55.78
N GLU A 302 -135.90 37.25 -55.15
CA GLU A 302 -134.49 37.68 -55.43
C GLU A 302 -133.73 37.43 -54.08
N ASP A 303 -132.39 37.40 -53.83
CA ASP A 303 -131.07 37.39 -54.51
C ASP A 303 -130.00 37.22 -53.36
N ASP A 304 -128.67 36.97 -53.46
CA ASP A 304 -127.70 36.48 -54.46
C ASP A 304 -126.33 36.23 -53.70
N THR A 305 -125.19 36.02 -54.38
CA THR A 305 -123.77 36.21 -53.93
C THR A 305 -123.01 35.11 -53.14
N GLU A 306 -122.55 34.08 -53.87
CA GLU A 306 -121.14 33.81 -54.28
C GLU A 306 -119.86 34.06 -53.39
N LEU A 307 -118.77 33.31 -53.72
CA LEU A 307 -117.33 33.47 -53.37
C LEU A 307 -116.86 33.20 -51.90
N PHE A 308 -115.67 32.65 -51.55
CA PHE A 308 -114.49 32.09 -52.29
C PHE A 308 -113.69 31.02 -51.41
N PRO A 309 -112.43 30.54 -51.68
CA PRO A 309 -112.12 29.09 -51.61
C PRO A 309 -110.90 28.67 -50.71
N PHE A 310 -110.27 27.52 -51.01
CA PHE A 310 -109.38 26.68 -50.17
C PHE A 310 -107.84 26.91 -50.30
N SER A 311 -107.08 26.48 -49.26
CA SER A 311 -105.78 25.72 -49.20
C SER A 311 -104.56 26.04 -50.13
N GLU A 312 -103.27 25.66 -49.91
CA GLU A 312 -102.57 24.76 -48.96
C GLU A 312 -101.00 24.95 -48.90
N ILE A 313 -100.36 24.66 -47.75
CA ILE A 313 -99.07 23.94 -47.46
C ILE A 313 -97.63 24.35 -47.98
N ILE A 314 -96.73 24.62 -46.99
CA ILE A 314 -95.32 24.14 -46.70
C ILE A 314 -94.08 24.38 -47.64
N GLU A 315 -93.14 25.21 -47.14
CA GLU A 315 -91.70 24.98 -46.77
C GLU A 315 -90.69 24.11 -47.59
N THR A 316 -89.44 24.60 -47.78
CA THR A 316 -88.17 23.80 -47.95
C THR A 316 -86.90 24.66 -47.75
N THR A 317 -85.80 24.10 -47.21
CA THR A 317 -84.38 24.54 -47.42
C THR A 317 -83.40 23.39 -47.06
N THR A 318 -82.25 23.27 -47.74
CA THR A 318 -81.24 22.19 -47.54
C THR A 318 -79.80 22.71 -47.50
N VAL A 319 -78.93 21.99 -46.78
CA VAL A 319 -77.50 22.28 -46.56
C VAL A 319 -76.61 21.58 -47.60
N ILE A 320 -75.39 22.10 -47.83
CA ILE A 320 -74.30 21.44 -48.58
C ILE A 320 -73.15 21.16 -47.61
N ASP A 321 -72.54 19.98 -47.74
CA ASP A 321 -71.27 19.59 -47.11
C ASP A 321 -70.31 19.06 -48.20
N SER A 322 -69.00 19.19 -47.98
CA SER A 322 -67.94 18.82 -48.92
C SER A 322 -66.62 18.61 -48.16
N SER A 323 -66.28 17.36 -47.79
CA SER A 323 -65.57 16.37 -48.62
C SER A 323 -64.04 16.49 -48.60
N GLU A 324 -63.37 15.46 -48.06
CA GLU A 324 -61.93 15.20 -48.21
C GLU A 324 -61.54 14.90 -49.67
N ILE A 325 -60.22 14.91 -49.99
CA ILE A 325 -59.58 13.85 -50.78
C ILE A 325 -58.03 13.88 -50.68
N ASN A 326 -57.46 12.67 -50.69
CA ASN A 326 -56.05 12.24 -50.59
C ASN A 326 -55.03 12.85 -51.58
N ILE A 327 -53.72 12.60 -51.36
CA ILE A 327 -52.85 11.75 -52.24
C ILE A 327 -51.39 11.64 -51.69
N SER A 328 -50.83 10.41 -51.65
CA SER A 328 -49.40 9.99 -51.55
C SER A 328 -48.49 10.61 -50.46
N GLU A 329 -47.55 9.92 -49.81
CA GLU A 329 -46.76 8.72 -50.15
C GLU A 329 -46.49 7.90 -48.86
N ASN A 330 -46.31 6.57 -48.96
CA ASN A 330 -46.70 5.68 -47.87
C ASN A 330 -45.66 5.51 -46.71
N LEU A 331 -45.89 6.23 -45.61
CA LEU A 331 -45.38 5.98 -44.26
C LEU A 331 -46.59 5.70 -43.33
N PRO A 332 -46.56 4.72 -42.41
CA PRO A 332 -47.70 4.46 -41.53
C PRO A 332 -48.01 5.67 -40.63
N LYS A 333 -49.29 5.83 -40.24
CA LYS A 333 -49.75 7.03 -39.52
C LYS A 333 -49.04 7.22 -38.18
N GLU A 334 -48.71 6.13 -37.47
CA GLU A 334 -47.92 6.18 -36.23
C GLU A 334 -46.54 6.83 -36.47
N TRP A 335 -45.84 6.42 -37.53
CA TRP A 335 -44.50 6.91 -37.87
C TRP A 335 -44.49 8.34 -38.41
N ALA A 336 -45.57 8.78 -39.06
CA ALA A 336 -45.75 10.19 -39.42
C ALA A 336 -45.96 11.07 -38.17
N ASN A 337 -46.81 10.62 -37.24
CA ASN A 337 -47.03 11.28 -35.95
C ASN A 337 -45.75 11.31 -35.09
N PHE A 338 -44.96 10.23 -35.09
CA PHE A 338 -43.65 10.19 -34.43
C PHE A 338 -42.70 11.26 -35.00
N LEU A 339 -42.62 11.40 -36.33
CA LEU A 339 -41.79 12.42 -36.99
C LEU A 339 -42.23 13.86 -36.69
N GLU A 340 -43.52 14.11 -36.49
CA GLU A 340 -44.03 15.44 -36.08
C GLU A 340 -43.73 15.77 -34.60
N ASN A 341 -43.64 14.75 -33.72
CA ASN A 341 -43.41 14.93 -32.28
C ASN A 341 -41.93 14.81 -31.85
N LEU A 342 -41.01 14.61 -32.79
CA LEU A 342 -39.59 14.36 -32.53
C LEU A 342 -38.71 15.56 -32.96
N PRO A 343 -38.03 16.24 -32.01
CA PRO A 343 -37.25 17.44 -32.29
C PRO A 343 -35.98 17.17 -33.11
N GLU A 344 -35.49 18.19 -33.82
CA GLU A 344 -34.38 18.08 -34.78
C GLU A 344 -33.11 17.43 -34.19
N TYR A 345 -32.76 17.74 -32.93
CA TYR A 345 -31.59 17.16 -32.26
C TYR A 345 -31.76 15.66 -31.93
N GLU A 346 -32.98 15.18 -31.69
CA GLU A 346 -33.26 13.75 -31.54
C GLU A 346 -33.20 13.03 -32.89
N LEU A 347 -33.61 13.68 -33.99
CA LEU A 347 -33.46 13.12 -35.33
C LEU A 347 -31.98 13.04 -35.75
N GLN A 348 -31.17 14.03 -35.35
CA GLN A 348 -29.70 13.99 -35.51
C GLN A 348 -29.06 12.83 -34.72
N VAL A 349 -29.62 12.45 -33.56
CA VAL A 349 -29.21 11.24 -32.82
C VAL A 349 -29.59 9.96 -33.58
N LEU A 350 -30.85 9.83 -34.04
CA LEU A 350 -31.28 8.69 -34.85
C LEU A 350 -30.43 8.52 -36.13
N LYS A 351 -30.17 9.62 -36.84
CA LYS A 351 -29.27 9.64 -38.00
C LYS A 351 -27.86 9.18 -37.64
N THR A 352 -27.31 9.69 -36.53
CA THR A 352 -25.98 9.30 -36.03
C THR A 352 -25.88 7.80 -35.73
N ILE A 353 -26.93 7.18 -35.17
CA ILE A 353 -26.96 5.74 -34.87
C ILE A 353 -27.04 4.89 -36.16
N VAL A 354 -27.76 5.38 -37.19
CA VAL A 354 -27.92 4.66 -38.47
C VAL A 354 -26.70 4.80 -39.40
N GLU A 355 -25.91 5.88 -39.27
CA GLU A 355 -24.80 6.19 -40.20
C GLU A 355 -23.37 5.90 -39.67
N GLN A 356 -23.15 5.75 -38.36
CA GLN A 356 -21.79 5.70 -37.80
C GLN A 356 -21.51 4.43 -37.00
N GLU A 357 -20.39 3.76 -37.27
CA GLU A 357 -19.90 2.57 -36.55
C GLU A 357 -19.59 2.81 -35.06
N ASN A 358 -19.54 4.07 -34.59
CA ASN A 358 -19.36 4.43 -33.19
C ASN A 358 -20.23 5.65 -32.80
N PRO A 359 -21.54 5.46 -32.58
CA PRO A 359 -22.46 6.57 -32.35
C PRO A 359 -22.24 7.24 -30.98
N LYS A 360 -21.71 6.50 -29.99
CA LYS A 360 -21.51 6.98 -28.60
C LYS A 360 -20.70 8.29 -28.53
N ALA A 361 -19.68 8.44 -29.38
CA ALA A 361 -18.85 9.65 -29.43
C ALA A 361 -19.53 10.87 -30.06
N ALA A 362 -20.51 10.66 -30.95
CA ALA A 362 -21.24 11.72 -31.65
C ALA A 362 -22.53 12.11 -30.90
N ILE A 363 -23.28 11.15 -30.36
CA ILE A 363 -24.41 11.40 -29.44
C ILE A 363 -23.96 12.26 -28.26
N LYS A 364 -22.76 12.00 -27.71
CA LYS A 364 -22.20 12.82 -26.64
C LYS A 364 -22.06 14.30 -27.03
N LYS A 365 -21.62 14.61 -28.25
CA LYS A 365 -21.50 16.00 -28.73
C LYS A 365 -22.87 16.66 -28.94
N ILE A 366 -23.86 15.91 -29.42
CA ILE A 366 -25.25 16.41 -29.58
C ILE A 366 -25.86 16.69 -28.20
N ALA A 367 -25.62 15.83 -27.21
CA ALA A 367 -26.06 16.02 -25.84
C ALA A 367 -25.42 17.25 -25.18
N GLU A 368 -24.09 17.41 -25.32
CA GLU A 368 -23.34 18.58 -24.83
C GLU A 368 -23.83 19.89 -25.49
N ALA A 369 -24.14 19.87 -26.80
CA ALA A 369 -24.65 21.02 -27.51
C ALA A 369 -26.09 21.44 -27.11
N ASN A 370 -26.91 20.48 -26.67
CA ASN A 370 -28.30 20.71 -26.25
C ASN A 370 -28.48 20.72 -24.71
N ILE A 371 -27.38 20.82 -23.95
CA ILE A 371 -27.37 20.89 -22.46
C ILE A 371 -28.14 19.74 -21.81
N THR A 372 -27.95 18.52 -22.33
CA THR A 372 -28.62 17.29 -21.88
C THR A 372 -27.64 16.13 -21.74
N MET A 373 -28.08 14.98 -21.24
CA MET A 373 -27.26 13.78 -21.05
C MET A 373 -27.49 12.77 -22.20
N PRO A 374 -26.45 12.06 -22.67
CA PRO A 374 -26.57 11.13 -23.80
C PRO A 374 -27.64 10.05 -23.61
N ASN A 375 -27.74 9.50 -22.39
CA ASN A 375 -28.75 8.49 -22.05
C ASN A 375 -30.15 9.09 -22.14
N LEU A 376 -30.39 10.26 -21.52
CA LEU A 376 -31.71 10.92 -21.53
C LEU A 376 -32.22 11.26 -22.94
N LEU A 377 -31.33 11.49 -23.92
CA LEU A 377 -31.74 11.62 -25.33
C LEU A 377 -32.22 10.29 -25.93
N ILE A 378 -31.51 9.19 -25.64
CA ILE A 378 -31.89 7.85 -26.11
C ILE A 378 -33.18 7.40 -25.42
N ASP A 379 -33.30 7.68 -24.12
CA ASP A 379 -34.49 7.40 -23.31
C ASP A 379 -35.70 8.22 -23.81
N SER A 380 -35.55 9.53 -24.07
CA SER A 380 -36.60 10.39 -24.67
C SER A 380 -37.06 9.89 -26.04
N ILE A 381 -36.13 9.48 -26.92
CA ILE A 381 -36.47 8.91 -28.22
C ILE A 381 -37.25 7.60 -28.08
N ASN A 382 -36.85 6.74 -27.15
CA ASN A 382 -37.52 5.46 -26.88
C ASN A 382 -38.89 5.64 -26.19
N GLU A 383 -39.03 6.63 -25.29
CA GLU A 383 -40.29 7.01 -24.65
C GLU A 383 -41.29 7.55 -25.70
N ARG A 384 -40.86 8.49 -26.55
CA ARG A 384 -41.67 8.99 -27.68
C ARG A 384 -42.05 7.89 -28.67
N ALA A 385 -41.16 6.94 -28.93
CA ALA A 385 -41.44 5.80 -29.81
C ALA A 385 -42.48 4.86 -29.20
N ASN A 386 -42.34 4.53 -27.93
CA ASN A 386 -43.32 3.76 -27.17
C ASN A 386 -44.70 4.46 -27.16
N ASP A 387 -44.74 5.78 -26.99
CA ASP A 387 -46.00 6.55 -26.92
C ASP A 387 -46.71 6.74 -28.27
N THR A 388 -45.99 6.61 -29.40
CA THR A 388 -46.54 6.88 -30.75
C THR A 388 -46.65 5.64 -31.64
N ILE A 389 -45.74 4.68 -31.50
CA ILE A 389 -45.63 3.45 -32.29
C ILE A 389 -45.90 2.21 -31.42
N GLY A 390 -45.74 2.30 -30.09
CA GLY A 390 -45.94 1.19 -29.15
C GLY A 390 -44.70 0.32 -28.92
N GLU A 391 -43.56 0.65 -29.54
CA GLU A 391 -42.35 -0.17 -29.59
C GLU A 391 -41.08 0.68 -29.40
N LEU A 392 -40.03 0.09 -28.82
CA LEU A 392 -38.74 0.76 -28.57
C LEU A 392 -37.88 0.72 -29.85
N ILE A 393 -37.30 1.85 -30.25
CA ILE A 393 -36.54 1.95 -31.51
C ILE A 393 -35.04 1.66 -31.32
N ILE A 394 -34.46 2.06 -30.19
CA ILE A 394 -33.02 1.92 -29.91
C ILE A 394 -32.81 0.83 -28.85
N ASN A 395 -31.94 -0.14 -29.14
CA ASN A 395 -31.50 -1.15 -28.18
C ASN A 395 -30.42 -0.56 -27.26
N THR A 396 -30.71 -0.48 -25.96
CA THR A 396 -29.84 0.06 -24.91
C THR A 396 -29.08 -1.00 -24.11
N ASP A 397 -29.47 -2.28 -24.22
CA ASP A 397 -28.86 -3.40 -23.50
C ASP A 397 -27.55 -3.91 -24.15
N SER A 398 -27.26 -3.46 -25.37
CA SER A 398 -26.13 -3.92 -26.17
C SER A 398 -24.88 -3.04 -26.02
N GLU A 399 -23.68 -3.64 -26.15
CA GLU A 399 -22.42 -2.90 -26.01
C GLU A 399 -22.19 -1.91 -27.18
N SER A 400 -22.77 -2.19 -28.35
CA SER A 400 -23.09 -1.24 -29.41
C SER A 400 -24.50 -0.66 -29.23
N LEU A 401 -24.68 0.64 -29.48
CA LEU A 401 -26.02 1.26 -29.57
C LEU A 401 -26.53 1.09 -31.00
N GLU A 402 -27.60 0.33 -31.18
CA GLU A 402 -28.14 -0.03 -32.50
C GLU A 402 -29.67 0.18 -32.52
N VAL A 403 -30.20 0.62 -33.67
CA VAL A 403 -31.64 0.62 -33.92
C VAL A 403 -32.10 -0.80 -34.25
N TYR A 404 -33.22 -1.25 -33.68
CA TYR A 404 -33.74 -2.59 -33.96
C TYR A 404 -33.93 -2.82 -35.48
N PRO A 405 -33.51 -3.97 -36.03
CA PRO A 405 -33.38 -4.16 -37.48
C PRO A 405 -34.71 -4.00 -38.25
N GLU A 406 -35.84 -4.26 -37.59
CA GLU A 406 -37.19 -4.13 -38.15
C GLU A 406 -37.62 -2.66 -38.33
N HIS A 407 -36.99 -1.74 -37.58
CA HIS A 407 -37.27 -0.31 -37.61
C HIS A 407 -36.28 0.50 -38.48
N ILE A 408 -35.10 -0.03 -38.78
CA ILE A 408 -34.06 0.67 -39.58
C ILE A 408 -34.63 1.23 -40.90
N THR A 409 -35.40 0.44 -41.65
CA THR A 409 -35.99 0.87 -42.93
C THR A 409 -37.07 1.97 -42.76
N HIS A 410 -37.70 2.07 -41.59
CA HIS A 410 -38.66 3.13 -41.28
C HIS A 410 -37.95 4.42 -40.83
N VAL A 411 -36.93 4.30 -39.97
CA VAL A 411 -36.06 5.43 -39.57
C VAL A 411 -35.33 6.05 -40.76
N GLN A 412 -34.78 5.24 -41.67
CA GLN A 412 -34.15 5.74 -42.91
C GLN A 412 -35.13 6.52 -43.81
N LYS A 413 -36.40 6.08 -43.91
CA LYS A 413 -37.43 6.82 -44.65
C LYS A 413 -37.78 8.16 -44.00
N MET A 414 -37.88 8.20 -42.67
CA MET A 414 -38.13 9.44 -41.93
C MET A 414 -37.00 10.46 -42.10
N ILE A 415 -35.74 10.02 -41.97
CA ILE A 415 -34.56 10.88 -42.21
C ILE A 415 -34.61 11.45 -43.64
N ALA A 416 -34.82 10.60 -44.65
CA ALA A 416 -34.92 11.03 -46.05
C ALA A 416 -36.13 11.97 -46.32
N MET A 417 -37.23 11.82 -45.58
CA MET A 417 -38.38 12.72 -45.67
C MET A 417 -38.08 14.08 -45.04
N HIS A 418 -37.44 14.10 -43.87
CA HIS A 418 -37.05 15.33 -43.19
C HIS A 418 -35.97 16.10 -43.95
N GLU A 419 -34.98 15.43 -44.55
CA GLU A 419 -33.99 16.07 -45.43
C GLU A 419 -34.63 16.68 -46.68
N ARG A 420 -35.66 16.06 -47.26
CA ARG A 420 -36.45 16.66 -48.36
C ARG A 420 -37.23 17.90 -47.91
N LEU A 421 -37.70 17.95 -46.65
CA LEU A 421 -38.36 19.12 -46.09
C LEU A 421 -37.35 20.26 -45.85
N ILE A 422 -36.23 20.00 -45.17
CA ILE A 422 -35.15 20.98 -44.97
C ILE A 422 -34.67 21.52 -46.33
N ALA A 423 -34.40 20.65 -47.31
CA ALA A 423 -33.95 21.06 -48.65
C ALA A 423 -34.95 21.98 -49.38
N ARG A 424 -36.26 21.81 -49.16
CA ARG A 424 -37.29 22.73 -49.68
C ARG A 424 -37.25 24.08 -48.97
N HIS A 425 -37.08 24.10 -47.65
CA HIS A 425 -36.98 25.34 -46.88
C HIS A 425 -35.70 26.13 -47.18
N THR A 426 -34.55 25.45 -47.39
CA THR A 426 -33.29 26.12 -47.78
C THR A 426 -33.26 26.56 -49.25
N SER A 427 -34.08 25.97 -50.12
CA SER A 427 -34.23 26.36 -51.53
C SER A 427 -35.27 27.48 -51.76
N SER A 428 -35.83 28.07 -50.70
CA SER A 428 -36.91 29.08 -50.77
C SER A 428 -36.55 30.43 -50.14
N ASN A 429 -35.25 30.70 -49.93
CA ASN A 429 -34.68 31.98 -49.50
C ASN A 429 -33.68 32.52 -50.53
#